data_AF-A0A2S6TCG8-F1
#
_entry.id   AF-A0A2S6TCG8-F1
#
_cell.length_a   1.000
_cell.length_b   1.000
_cell.length_c   1.000
_cell.angle_alpha   90.00
_cell.angle_beta   90.00
_cell.angle_gamma   90.00
#
_symmetry.space_group_name_H-M   'P 1'
#
loop_
_entity.id
_entity.type
_entity.pdbx_description
1 polymer ?
#
loop_
_entity_poly.entity_id
_entity_poly.type
_entity_poly.pdbx_seq_one_letter_code
_entity_poly.pdbx_strand_id
1 'polypeptide(L)'
;NTGAIETGALFGELAALGRIPRTATIFADEDAELLEIRWQGLRELRAYNGEWKRMIDERYRETALAAHLLESKEFGHLDDDQIKDVADRCIFETYGSFDWYTSFQRLRSQGKSDEPVIARQGDYPDGLLMVRAGFARQTVKHGNGTKSINYLGAGNNFGLHPLYNAWKNPGAEDLALGSGLSALGYVDVVRVPASVLAEYVFPNIEQPVNTIVAASQKTVAEDALLEWAVDERFINGRQTMVIDLNSCVRCDDCVRACANSHDGNPRFRRHGKIVDNWMVANACMHCADPVCMIGCPTGAIHRSMSGGMVVINDDTCIGCGTCANSCPYENISLVQIADKQGMPVVDEATHRPIMKATKCDLCSDQLGGPACVRACPHDALKRVDFREFAH
;
A
#
# COMPACT_ATOMS: atom_id res chain seq x y z
N ASN A 1 -16.87 -5.40 18.05
CA ASN A 1 -16.41 -6.09 19.28
C ASN A 1 -15.42 -5.22 20.03
N THR A 2 -15.74 -4.88 21.28
CA THR A 2 -14.81 -4.26 22.24
C THR A 2 -14.25 -5.36 23.14
N GLY A 3 -12.93 -5.46 23.23
CA GLY A 3 -12.24 -6.42 24.09
C GLY A 3 -11.36 -5.71 25.10
N ALA A 4 -11.20 -6.29 26.30
CA ALA A 4 -10.25 -5.82 27.29
C ALA A 4 -8.83 -6.33 26.94
N ILE A 5 -7.83 -5.49 27.18
CA ILE A 5 -6.42 -5.85 27.02
C ILE A 5 -5.79 -5.83 28.41
N GLU A 6 -5.26 -6.97 28.84
CA GLU A 6 -4.63 -7.13 30.15
C GLU A 6 -3.11 -6.89 30.09
N THR A 7 -2.50 -6.72 31.26
CA THR A 7 -1.05 -6.58 31.39
C THR A 7 -0.29 -7.72 30.71
N GLY A 8 0.73 -7.38 29.92
CA GLY A 8 1.54 -8.34 29.17
C GLY A 8 1.00 -8.70 27.79
N ALA A 9 -0.20 -8.23 27.44
CA ALA A 9 -0.72 -8.39 26.09
C ALA A 9 0.01 -7.49 25.09
N LEU A 10 0.34 -8.04 23.93
CA LEU A 10 0.86 -7.29 22.79
C LEU A 10 -0.32 -6.74 21.96
N PHE A 11 -0.18 -5.58 21.32
CA PHE A 11 -1.16 -5.10 20.34
C PHE A 11 -0.50 -4.21 19.29
N GLY A 12 -1.16 -4.08 18.13
CA GLY A 12 -0.71 -3.23 17.04
C GLY A 12 0.44 -3.80 16.18
N GLU A 13 0.88 -5.02 16.46
CA GLU A 13 1.91 -5.75 15.71
C GLU A 13 1.47 -5.98 14.26
N LEU A 14 0.19 -6.23 14.02
CA LEU A 14 -0.35 -6.57 12.70
C LEU A 14 -0.36 -5.36 11.76
N ALA A 15 -0.74 -4.19 12.29
CA ALA A 15 -0.67 -2.94 11.54
C ALA A 15 0.77 -2.55 11.24
N ALA A 16 1.70 -2.79 12.18
CA ALA A 16 3.12 -2.55 11.96
C ALA A 16 3.70 -3.47 10.87
N LEU A 17 3.38 -4.77 10.89
CA LEU A 17 3.84 -5.78 9.92
C LEU A 17 3.21 -5.62 8.54
N GLY A 18 1.90 -5.42 8.48
CA GLY A 18 1.19 -5.23 7.22
C GLY A 18 1.37 -3.85 6.62
N ARG A 19 1.96 -2.89 7.37
CA ARG A 19 2.08 -1.47 6.97
C ARG A 19 0.71 -0.82 6.70
N ILE A 20 -0.33 -1.43 7.27
CA ILE A 20 -1.74 -1.05 7.12
C ILE A 20 -2.16 -0.08 8.23
N PRO A 21 -3.25 0.69 8.03
CA PRO A 21 -3.86 1.46 9.11
C PRO A 21 -4.18 0.58 10.34
N ARG A 22 -4.26 1.21 11.52
CA ARG A 22 -4.73 0.53 12.74
C ARG A 22 -6.16 0.04 12.52
N THR A 23 -6.44 -1.20 12.92
CA THR A 23 -7.76 -1.84 12.80
C THR A 23 -8.64 -1.63 14.04
N ALA A 24 -8.03 -1.19 15.16
CA ALA A 24 -8.72 -0.96 16.41
C ALA A 24 -8.22 0.33 17.09
N THR A 25 -9.12 0.95 17.86
CA THR A 25 -8.80 2.05 18.76
C THR A 25 -8.67 1.50 20.17
N ILE A 26 -7.58 1.84 20.85
CA ILE A 26 -7.29 1.39 22.22
C ILE A 26 -7.46 2.59 23.15
N PHE A 27 -8.21 2.40 24.22
CA PHE A 27 -8.37 3.38 25.30
C PHE A 27 -7.82 2.77 26.59
N ALA A 28 -7.07 3.56 27.35
CA ALA A 28 -6.67 3.18 28.70
C ALA A 28 -7.84 3.50 29.64
N ASP A 29 -8.34 2.49 30.35
CA ASP A 29 -9.40 2.65 31.36
C ASP A 29 -8.83 3.20 32.69
N GLU A 30 -7.56 2.89 32.94
CA GLU A 30 -6.76 3.35 34.09
C GLU A 30 -5.36 3.79 33.63
N ASP A 31 -4.55 4.30 34.56
CA ASP A 31 -3.15 4.65 34.28
C ASP A 31 -2.38 3.41 33.80
N ALA A 32 -1.89 3.46 32.55
CA ALA A 32 -1.23 2.34 31.91
C ALA A 32 0.19 2.73 31.46
N GLU A 33 1.16 1.87 31.78
CA GLU A 33 2.52 1.95 31.23
C GLU A 33 2.65 0.98 30.06
N LEU A 34 3.14 1.49 28.92
CA LEU A 34 3.27 0.73 27.68
C LEU A 34 4.72 0.67 27.22
N LEU A 35 5.15 -0.52 26.79
CA LEU A 35 6.42 -0.70 26.08
C LEU A 35 6.17 -0.67 24.56
N GLU A 36 6.70 0.34 23.88
CA GLU A 36 6.62 0.42 22.41
C GLU A 36 7.81 -0.28 21.74
N ILE A 37 7.53 -1.33 20.96
CA ILE A 37 8.49 -1.89 20.02
C ILE A 37 8.27 -1.24 18.66
N ARG A 38 9.24 -0.43 18.22
CA ARG A 38 9.20 0.16 16.88
C ARG A 38 9.33 -0.90 15.80
N TRP A 39 8.81 -0.59 14.61
CA TRP A 39 8.83 -1.48 13.45
C TRP A 39 10.20 -2.12 13.17
N GLN A 40 11.30 -1.37 13.28
CA GLN A 40 12.63 -1.90 13.01
C GLN A 40 13.00 -3.03 13.97
N GLY A 41 12.73 -2.83 15.27
CA GLY A 41 12.93 -3.88 16.28
C GLY A 41 11.98 -5.06 16.05
N LEU A 42 10.71 -4.79 15.71
CA LEU A 42 9.73 -5.81 15.38
C LEU A 42 10.19 -6.72 14.22
N ARG A 43 10.73 -6.10 13.17
CA ARG A 43 11.25 -6.78 11.99
C ARG A 43 12.46 -7.65 12.32
N GLU A 44 13.40 -7.12 13.11
CA GLU A 44 14.58 -7.88 13.54
C GLU A 44 14.21 -9.06 14.43
N LEU A 45 13.31 -8.88 15.39
CA LEU A 45 12.80 -9.96 16.23
C LEU A 45 12.19 -11.08 15.37
N ARG A 46 11.35 -10.74 14.40
CA ARG A 46 10.73 -11.72 13.49
C ARG A 46 11.75 -12.40 12.56
N ALA A 47 12.80 -11.70 12.16
CA ALA A 47 13.82 -12.23 11.26
C ALA A 47 14.78 -13.22 11.97
N TYR A 48 15.12 -12.95 13.24
CA TYR A 48 16.12 -13.72 13.98
C TYR A 48 15.53 -14.66 15.05
N ASN A 49 14.25 -14.53 15.40
CA ASN A 49 13.57 -15.39 16.37
C ASN A 49 12.35 -16.08 15.75
N GLY A 50 12.48 -17.39 15.50
CA GLY A 50 11.43 -18.22 14.91
C GLY A 50 10.21 -18.42 15.82
N GLU A 51 10.39 -18.44 17.13
CA GLU A 51 9.29 -18.52 18.09
C GLU A 51 8.45 -17.23 18.07
N TRP A 52 9.12 -16.08 18.02
CA TRP A 52 8.47 -14.79 17.90
C TRP A 52 7.68 -14.67 16.60
N LYS A 53 8.27 -15.12 15.48
CA LYS A 53 7.56 -15.20 14.20
C LYS A 53 6.29 -16.06 14.31
N ARG A 54 6.40 -17.25 14.90
CA ARG A 54 5.26 -18.17 15.09
C ARG A 54 4.17 -17.56 15.97
N MET A 55 4.53 -16.97 17.11
CA MET A 55 3.59 -16.30 18.02
C MET A 55 2.80 -15.19 17.31
N ILE A 56 3.48 -14.39 16.48
CA ILE A 56 2.83 -13.31 15.73
C ILE A 56 1.91 -13.85 14.64
N ASP A 57 2.35 -14.90 13.93
CA ASP A 57 1.54 -15.53 12.89
C ASP A 57 0.30 -16.25 13.50
N GLU A 58 0.43 -16.86 14.69
CA GLU A 58 -0.68 -17.43 15.48
C GLU A 58 -1.66 -16.35 15.92
N ARG A 59 -1.18 -15.26 16.54
CA ARG A 59 -2.06 -14.14 16.94
C ARG A 59 -2.78 -13.51 15.76
N TYR A 60 -2.14 -13.41 14.60
CA TYR A 60 -2.83 -12.93 13.39
C TYR A 60 -4.03 -13.83 13.05
N ARG A 61 -3.89 -15.15 13.10
CA ARG A 61 -5.00 -16.09 12.86
C ARG A 61 -6.12 -15.87 13.85
N GLU A 62 -5.79 -15.75 15.13
CA GLU A 62 -6.77 -15.60 16.21
C GLU A 62 -7.51 -14.25 16.18
N THR A 63 -6.82 -13.16 15.81
CA THR A 63 -7.34 -11.80 16.07
C THR A 63 -7.71 -10.99 14.83
N ALA A 64 -7.11 -11.28 13.66
CA ALA A 64 -7.29 -10.43 12.47
C ALA A 64 -7.71 -11.19 11.22
N LEU A 65 -7.35 -12.46 11.08
CA LEU A 65 -7.80 -13.23 9.92
C LEU A 65 -9.32 -13.37 9.91
N ALA A 66 -9.93 -13.71 11.06
CA ALA A 66 -11.38 -13.82 11.18
C ALA A 66 -12.11 -12.53 10.76
N ALA A 67 -11.64 -11.37 11.24
CA ALA A 67 -12.19 -10.07 10.84
C ALA A 67 -12.02 -9.81 9.34
N HIS A 68 -10.86 -10.14 8.78
CA HIS A 68 -10.59 -9.97 7.35
C HIS A 68 -11.48 -10.88 6.47
N LEU A 69 -11.70 -12.13 6.90
CA LEU A 69 -12.62 -13.05 6.24
C LEU A 69 -14.05 -12.49 6.31
N LEU A 70 -14.52 -12.07 7.48
CA LEU A 70 -15.86 -11.48 7.63
C LEU A 70 -16.09 -10.22 6.78
N GLU A 71 -15.06 -9.39 6.58
CA GLU A 71 -15.13 -8.21 5.71
C GLU A 71 -15.17 -8.57 4.21
N SER A 72 -14.75 -9.77 3.84
CA SER A 72 -14.73 -10.22 2.46
C SER A 72 -16.10 -10.72 2.02
N LYS A 73 -16.43 -10.44 0.75
CA LYS A 73 -17.76 -10.75 0.18
C LYS A 73 -18.06 -12.25 0.17
N GLU A 74 -17.01 -13.05 0.02
CA GLU A 74 -17.12 -14.50 -0.13
C GLU A 74 -17.33 -15.24 1.18
N PHE A 75 -17.04 -14.62 2.33
CA PHE A 75 -17.08 -15.29 3.64
C PHE A 75 -18.03 -14.61 4.63
N GLY A 76 -18.58 -13.43 4.31
CA GLY A 76 -19.46 -12.67 5.20
C GLY A 76 -20.77 -13.37 5.58
N HIS A 77 -21.14 -14.49 4.93
CA HIS A 77 -22.31 -15.31 5.28
C HIS A 77 -22.01 -16.40 6.32
N LEU A 78 -20.75 -16.61 6.67
CA LEU A 78 -20.33 -17.66 7.61
C LEU A 78 -20.55 -17.21 9.06
N ASP A 79 -20.87 -18.17 9.94
CA ASP A 79 -20.90 -17.93 11.38
C ASP A 79 -19.49 -17.94 12.01
N ASP A 80 -19.41 -17.55 13.28
CA ASP A 80 -18.13 -17.41 13.99
C ASP A 80 -17.33 -18.73 14.08
N ASP A 81 -18.03 -19.87 14.22
CA ASP A 81 -17.38 -21.19 14.33
C ASP A 81 -16.83 -21.64 12.96
N GLN A 82 -17.59 -21.39 11.88
CA GLN A 82 -17.15 -21.63 10.51
C GLN A 82 -15.96 -20.75 10.13
N ILE A 83 -16.01 -19.45 10.45
CA ILE A 83 -14.90 -18.53 10.21
C ILE A 83 -13.64 -18.98 10.94
N LYS A 84 -13.77 -19.49 12.16
CA LYS A 84 -12.65 -20.04 12.92
C LYS A 84 -12.04 -21.27 12.24
N ASP A 85 -12.85 -22.23 11.79
CA ASP A 85 -12.33 -23.40 11.07
C ASP A 85 -11.63 -23.01 9.76
N VAL A 86 -12.22 -22.08 9.01
CA VAL A 86 -11.60 -21.51 7.80
C VAL A 86 -10.25 -20.89 8.15
N ALA A 87 -10.19 -20.06 9.19
CA ALA A 87 -8.97 -19.39 9.62
C ALA A 87 -7.87 -20.36 10.05
N ASP A 88 -8.22 -21.44 10.76
CA ASP A 88 -7.29 -22.47 11.22
C ASP A 88 -6.69 -23.28 10.07
N ARG A 89 -7.44 -23.44 8.97
CA ARG A 89 -7.04 -24.19 7.76
C ARG A 89 -6.35 -23.32 6.70
N CYS A 90 -6.27 -22.00 6.91
CA CYS A 90 -5.59 -21.09 5.99
C CYS A 90 -4.06 -21.19 6.06
N ILE A 91 -3.42 -21.00 4.90
CA ILE A 91 -1.96 -21.00 4.76
C ILE A 91 -1.48 -19.57 4.53
N PHE A 92 -0.39 -19.20 5.21
CA PHE A 92 0.25 -17.89 5.11
C PHE A 92 1.48 -17.96 4.23
N GLU A 93 1.49 -17.17 3.16
CA GLU A 93 2.57 -17.12 2.21
C GLU A 93 3.06 -15.68 2.05
N THR A 94 4.38 -15.50 1.99
CA THR A 94 5.01 -14.20 1.80
C THR A 94 5.92 -14.29 0.59
N TYR A 95 5.76 -13.37 -0.36
CA TYR A 95 6.52 -13.32 -1.60
C TYR A 95 7.30 -12.01 -1.72
N GLY A 96 8.53 -12.12 -2.19
CA GLY A 96 9.41 -10.97 -2.44
C GLY A 96 10.05 -10.38 -1.19
N SER A 97 10.37 -9.09 -1.23
CA SER A 97 11.18 -8.42 -0.21
C SER A 97 10.53 -7.13 0.28
N PHE A 98 10.50 -6.95 1.59
CA PHE A 98 10.01 -5.74 2.25
C PHE A 98 10.79 -4.47 1.88
N ASP A 99 12.06 -4.60 1.50
CA ASP A 99 12.92 -3.48 1.09
C ASP A 99 12.91 -3.29 -0.45
N TRP A 100 11.78 -3.59 -1.08
CA TRP A 100 11.58 -3.59 -2.54
C TRP A 100 11.99 -2.27 -3.23
N TYR A 101 11.94 -1.14 -2.54
CA TYR A 101 12.33 0.16 -3.13
C TYR A 101 13.78 0.17 -3.59
N THR A 102 14.67 -0.56 -2.89
CA THR A 102 16.09 -0.66 -3.22
C THR A 102 16.30 -1.43 -4.52
N SER A 103 15.65 -2.60 -4.66
CA SER A 103 15.70 -3.40 -5.88
C SER A 103 14.98 -2.69 -7.02
N PHE A 104 13.85 -2.05 -6.76
CA PHE A 104 13.09 -1.28 -7.74
C PHE A 104 13.91 -0.16 -8.37
N GLN A 105 14.51 0.73 -7.57
CA GLN A 105 15.34 1.83 -8.10
C GLN A 105 16.52 1.29 -8.94
N ARG A 106 17.16 0.20 -8.49
CA ARG A 106 18.30 -0.42 -9.19
C ARG A 106 17.90 -1.14 -10.48
N LEU A 107 16.80 -1.90 -10.46
CA LEU A 107 16.38 -2.73 -11.59
C LEU A 107 15.70 -1.88 -12.67
N ARG A 108 14.99 -0.83 -12.25
CA ARG A 108 14.40 0.16 -13.15
C ARG A 108 15.45 0.83 -14.03
N SER A 109 16.62 1.19 -13.49
CA SER A 109 17.70 1.76 -14.31
C SER A 109 18.30 0.77 -15.32
N GLN A 110 18.00 -0.52 -15.18
CA GLN A 110 18.44 -1.60 -16.06
C GLN A 110 17.33 -2.14 -16.96
N GLY A 111 16.11 -1.58 -16.90
CA GLY A 111 14.94 -2.09 -17.61
C GLY A 111 14.53 -3.51 -17.20
N LYS A 112 14.87 -3.93 -15.97
CA LYS A 112 14.52 -5.24 -15.42
C LYS A 112 13.46 -5.09 -14.32
N SER A 113 12.72 -6.16 -14.07
CA SER A 113 11.84 -6.28 -12.90
C SER A 113 12.20 -7.53 -12.10
N ASP A 114 12.04 -7.44 -10.77
CA ASP A 114 12.14 -8.58 -9.86
C ASP A 114 10.74 -8.80 -9.29
N GLU A 115 10.01 -9.70 -9.94
CA GLU A 115 8.61 -9.99 -9.65
C GLU A 115 8.46 -11.49 -9.38
N PRO A 116 8.66 -11.91 -8.11
CA PRO A 116 8.47 -13.29 -7.71
C PRO A 116 7.10 -13.80 -8.13
N VAL A 117 7.08 -14.95 -8.77
CA VAL A 117 5.83 -15.54 -9.26
C VAL A 117 5.08 -16.15 -8.08
N ILE A 118 3.81 -15.80 -7.96
CA ILE A 118 2.88 -16.36 -6.97
C ILE A 118 2.10 -17.52 -7.59
N ALA A 119 1.59 -17.34 -8.82
CA ALA A 119 0.85 -18.37 -9.57
C ALA A 119 1.06 -18.20 -11.09
N ARG A 120 1.14 -19.31 -11.86
CA ARG A 120 1.30 -19.22 -13.32
C ARG A 120 -0.02 -19.45 -14.04
N GLN A 121 -0.20 -18.74 -15.15
CA GLN A 121 -1.26 -19.06 -16.09
C GLN A 121 -1.07 -20.49 -16.63
N GLY A 122 -2.13 -21.29 -16.54
CA GLY A 122 -2.14 -22.71 -16.89
C GLY A 122 -1.93 -23.65 -15.72
N ASP A 123 -1.54 -23.15 -14.54
CA ASP A 123 -1.47 -23.99 -13.33
C ASP A 123 -2.88 -24.30 -12.81
N TYR A 124 -3.04 -25.44 -12.15
CA TYR A 124 -4.29 -25.79 -11.48
C TYR A 124 -4.37 -25.08 -10.13
N PRO A 125 -5.45 -24.36 -9.82
CA PRO A 125 -5.62 -23.73 -8.52
C PRO A 125 -5.99 -24.76 -7.46
N ASP A 126 -5.28 -24.74 -6.33
CA ASP A 126 -5.53 -25.59 -5.15
C ASP A 126 -6.14 -24.81 -3.96
N GLY A 127 -6.29 -23.50 -4.12
CA GLY A 127 -6.86 -22.61 -3.11
C GLY A 127 -7.03 -21.18 -3.62
N LEU A 128 -7.92 -20.44 -2.97
CA LEU A 128 -8.16 -19.03 -3.21
C LEU A 128 -7.02 -18.22 -2.61
N LEU A 129 -6.41 -17.35 -3.39
CA LEU A 129 -5.36 -16.45 -2.92
C LEU A 129 -5.96 -15.10 -2.55
N MET A 130 -5.90 -14.72 -1.28
CA MET A 130 -6.36 -13.42 -0.78
C MET A 130 -5.15 -12.55 -0.46
N VAL A 131 -5.03 -11.41 -1.12
CA VAL A 131 -3.93 -10.46 -0.89
C VAL A 131 -4.20 -9.73 0.42
N ARG A 132 -3.30 -9.89 1.38
CA ARG A 132 -3.38 -9.26 2.71
C ARG A 132 -2.65 -7.92 2.75
N ALA A 133 -1.45 -7.89 2.20
CA ALA A 133 -0.59 -6.72 2.19
C ALA A 133 0.27 -6.70 0.93
N GLY A 134 0.68 -5.51 0.51
CA GLY A 134 1.46 -5.32 -0.71
C GLY A 134 0.60 -5.33 -1.98
N PHE A 135 1.25 -5.56 -3.12
CA PHE A 135 0.62 -5.48 -4.44
C PHE A 135 1.10 -6.59 -5.36
N ALA A 136 0.19 -7.22 -6.08
CA ALA A 136 0.48 -8.23 -7.07
C ALA A 136 0.03 -7.80 -8.47
N ARG A 137 0.80 -8.11 -9.50
CA ARG A 137 0.45 -7.90 -10.92
C ARG A 137 -0.23 -9.14 -11.46
N GLN A 138 -1.41 -8.96 -12.04
CA GLN A 138 -2.13 -10.03 -12.74
C GLN A 138 -1.85 -9.93 -14.23
N THR A 139 -1.39 -11.03 -14.84
CA THR A 139 -0.96 -11.03 -16.24
C THR A 139 -1.59 -12.16 -17.04
N VAL A 140 -1.70 -11.95 -18.35
CA VAL A 140 -2.05 -13.00 -19.32
C VAL A 140 -0.98 -13.10 -20.39
N LYS A 141 -0.73 -14.31 -20.90
CA LYS A 141 0.13 -14.55 -22.06
C LYS A 141 -0.42 -13.79 -23.26
N HIS A 142 0.42 -13.01 -23.92
CA HIS A 142 0.08 -12.27 -25.12
C HIS A 142 1.27 -12.29 -26.09
N GLY A 143 1.12 -12.99 -27.21
CA GLY A 143 2.23 -13.28 -28.13
C GLY A 143 3.36 -14.02 -27.41
N ASN A 144 4.58 -13.46 -27.50
CA ASN A 144 5.77 -14.01 -26.84
C ASN A 144 6.02 -13.43 -25.43
N GLY A 145 5.12 -12.57 -24.94
CA GLY A 145 5.25 -11.91 -23.65
C GLY A 145 4.02 -12.06 -22.78
N THR A 146 3.93 -11.17 -21.80
CA THR A 146 2.78 -11.06 -20.90
C THR A 146 2.19 -9.67 -21.00
N LYS A 147 0.87 -9.55 -20.86
CA LYS A 147 0.15 -8.29 -20.76
C LYS A 147 -0.42 -8.17 -19.34
N SER A 148 -0.25 -7.03 -18.67
CA SER A 148 -0.93 -6.77 -17.41
C SER A 148 -2.41 -6.52 -17.67
N ILE A 149 -3.26 -7.22 -16.94
CA ILE A 149 -4.73 -7.06 -17.04
C ILE A 149 -5.32 -6.41 -15.80
N ASN A 150 -4.63 -6.55 -14.67
CA ASN A 150 -5.01 -5.98 -13.40
C ASN A 150 -3.82 -5.90 -12.44
N TYR A 151 -4.01 -5.24 -11.31
CA TYR A 151 -3.21 -5.47 -10.11
C TYR A 151 -4.12 -5.69 -8.92
N LEU A 152 -3.61 -6.40 -7.92
CA LEU A 152 -4.35 -6.79 -6.73
C LEU A 152 -3.62 -6.24 -5.52
N GLY A 153 -4.30 -5.41 -4.73
CA GLY A 153 -3.84 -4.92 -3.44
C GLY A 153 -4.53 -5.64 -2.29
N ALA A 154 -4.26 -5.17 -1.06
CA ALA A 154 -4.91 -5.67 0.14
C ALA A 154 -6.45 -5.72 0.00
N GLY A 155 -7.05 -6.87 0.30
CA GLY A 155 -8.48 -7.14 0.19
C GLY A 155 -8.93 -7.72 -1.15
N ASN A 156 -8.07 -7.77 -2.17
CA ASN A 156 -8.40 -8.43 -3.43
C ASN A 156 -8.09 -9.93 -3.38
N ASN A 157 -8.83 -10.73 -4.15
CA ASN A 157 -8.62 -12.16 -4.28
C ASN A 157 -8.27 -12.58 -5.71
N PHE A 158 -7.69 -13.78 -5.86
CA PHE A 158 -7.27 -14.37 -7.12
C PHE A 158 -7.56 -15.87 -7.15
N GLY A 159 -8.13 -16.34 -8.26
CA GLY A 159 -8.39 -17.75 -8.50
C GLY A 159 -9.81 -18.22 -8.14
N LEU A 160 -10.70 -17.34 -7.66
CA LEU A 160 -12.05 -17.72 -7.23
C LEU A 160 -12.90 -18.35 -8.34
N HIS A 161 -12.92 -17.73 -9.53
CA HIS A 161 -13.71 -18.21 -10.67
C HIS A 161 -13.33 -19.63 -11.14
N PRO A 162 -12.05 -19.94 -11.45
CA PRO A 162 -11.68 -21.29 -11.87
C PRO A 162 -11.90 -22.35 -10.77
N LEU A 163 -11.71 -22.01 -9.49
CA LEU A 163 -12.01 -22.92 -8.38
C LEU A 163 -13.51 -23.23 -8.29
N TYR A 164 -14.37 -22.21 -8.39
CA TYR A 164 -15.81 -22.39 -8.37
C TYR A 164 -16.29 -23.23 -9.56
N ASN A 165 -15.75 -22.98 -10.76
CA ASN A 165 -16.06 -23.77 -11.95
C ASN A 165 -15.62 -25.23 -11.81
N ALA A 166 -14.44 -25.48 -11.26
CA ALA A 166 -13.94 -26.83 -10.99
C ALA A 166 -14.83 -27.59 -9.99
N TRP A 167 -15.29 -26.90 -8.95
CA TRP A 167 -16.23 -27.47 -7.98
C TRP A 167 -17.60 -27.75 -8.60
N LYS A 168 -18.15 -26.82 -9.38
CA LYS A 168 -19.48 -26.95 -9.98
C LYS A 168 -19.52 -27.99 -11.11
N ASN A 169 -18.45 -28.07 -11.89
CA ASN A 169 -18.33 -28.90 -13.09
C ASN A 169 -17.00 -29.68 -13.07
N PRO A 170 -16.87 -30.73 -12.24
CA PRO A 170 -15.61 -31.46 -12.05
C PRO A 170 -15.09 -32.20 -13.31
N GLY A 171 -15.90 -32.31 -14.37
CA GLY A 171 -15.51 -32.90 -15.66
C GLY A 171 -15.17 -31.87 -16.76
N ALA A 172 -15.10 -30.57 -16.44
CA ALA A 172 -14.75 -29.56 -17.43
C ALA A 172 -13.26 -29.63 -17.81
N GLU A 173 -12.93 -29.34 -19.08
CA GLU A 173 -11.56 -29.42 -19.59
C GLU A 173 -10.71 -28.17 -19.24
N ASP A 174 -11.33 -27.04 -18.89
CA ASP A 174 -10.65 -25.77 -18.61
C ASP A 174 -10.78 -25.38 -17.13
N LEU A 175 -10.01 -26.07 -16.28
CA LEU A 175 -9.94 -25.84 -14.83
C LEU A 175 -8.67 -25.07 -14.41
N ALA A 176 -7.83 -24.74 -15.37
CA ALA A 176 -6.57 -24.06 -15.12
C ALA A 176 -6.77 -22.57 -14.86
N LEU A 177 -5.80 -21.94 -14.21
CA LEU A 177 -5.74 -20.51 -14.05
C LEU A 177 -5.62 -19.83 -15.43
N GLY A 178 -6.63 -19.07 -15.84
CA GLY A 178 -6.60 -18.31 -17.09
C GLY A 178 -5.64 -17.10 -17.09
N SER A 179 -5.04 -16.77 -15.94
CA SER A 179 -4.07 -15.67 -15.78
C SER A 179 -2.99 -16.06 -14.75
N GLY A 180 -1.87 -15.34 -14.75
CA GLY A 180 -0.80 -15.47 -13.76
C GLY A 180 -0.83 -14.34 -12.74
N LEU A 181 -0.11 -14.53 -11.64
CA LEU A 181 0.04 -13.56 -10.56
C LEU A 181 1.51 -13.48 -10.11
N SER A 182 2.05 -12.26 -10.03
CA SER A 182 3.41 -12.00 -9.53
C SER A 182 3.44 -10.89 -8.49
N ALA A 183 4.36 -10.97 -7.53
CA ALA A 183 4.54 -9.97 -6.50
C ALA A 183 5.25 -8.72 -7.03
N LEU A 184 4.71 -7.53 -6.74
CA LEU A 184 5.35 -6.25 -7.03
C LEU A 184 6.11 -5.76 -5.78
N GLY A 185 7.32 -6.29 -5.61
CA GLY A 185 8.13 -5.99 -4.44
C GLY A 185 7.86 -6.96 -3.29
N TYR A 186 6.82 -6.71 -2.50
CA TYR A 186 6.39 -7.56 -1.38
C TYR A 186 4.91 -7.84 -1.45
N VAL A 187 4.50 -9.08 -1.20
CA VAL A 187 3.08 -9.48 -1.07
C VAL A 187 2.93 -10.51 0.03
N ASP A 188 1.96 -10.28 0.92
CA ASP A 188 1.42 -11.32 1.78
C ASP A 188 0.12 -11.86 1.23
N VAL A 189 0.02 -13.18 1.20
CA VAL A 189 -1.15 -13.90 0.70
C VAL A 189 -1.65 -14.84 1.80
N VAL A 190 -2.96 -14.86 1.98
CA VAL A 190 -3.67 -15.92 2.68
C VAL A 190 -4.25 -16.85 1.63
N ARG A 191 -3.84 -18.13 1.67
CA ARG A 191 -4.40 -19.17 0.80
C ARG A 191 -5.48 -19.92 1.56
N VAL A 192 -6.70 -19.88 1.03
CA VAL A 192 -7.83 -20.67 1.53
C VAL A 192 -7.93 -21.94 0.68
N PRO A 193 -7.70 -23.15 1.24
CA PRO A 193 -7.72 -24.38 0.46
C PRO A 193 -9.04 -24.61 -0.28
N ALA A 194 -8.99 -25.21 -1.48
CA ALA A 194 -10.17 -25.51 -2.28
C ALA A 194 -11.20 -26.39 -1.53
N SER A 195 -10.73 -27.28 -0.65
CA SER A 195 -11.59 -28.12 0.19
C SER A 195 -12.43 -27.31 1.18
N VAL A 196 -11.84 -26.27 1.78
CA VAL A 196 -12.54 -25.33 2.69
C VAL A 196 -13.58 -24.54 1.93
N LEU A 197 -13.23 -24.05 0.73
CA LEU A 197 -14.15 -23.29 -0.10
C LEU A 197 -15.34 -24.14 -0.56
N ALA A 198 -15.10 -25.39 -0.96
CA ALA A 198 -16.14 -26.34 -1.36
C ALA A 198 -17.13 -26.67 -0.23
N GLU A 199 -16.64 -26.66 1.02
CA GLU A 199 -17.42 -26.96 2.21
C GLU A 199 -18.28 -25.77 2.66
N TYR A 200 -17.69 -24.58 2.76
CA TYR A 200 -18.34 -23.43 3.43
C TYR A 200 -18.76 -22.30 2.47
N VAL A 201 -18.01 -22.08 1.39
CA VAL A 201 -18.15 -20.88 0.55
C VAL A 201 -18.99 -21.16 -0.69
N PHE A 202 -18.54 -22.07 -1.56
CA PHE A 202 -19.17 -22.35 -2.85
C PHE A 202 -20.66 -22.72 -2.82
N PRO A 203 -21.18 -23.42 -1.79
CA PRO A 203 -22.62 -23.70 -1.70
C PRO A 203 -23.50 -22.44 -1.60
N ASN A 204 -22.95 -21.32 -1.11
CA ASN A 204 -23.72 -20.15 -0.69
C ASN A 204 -23.41 -18.88 -1.50
N ILE A 205 -22.46 -18.93 -2.43
CA ILE A 205 -22.12 -17.77 -3.28
C ILE A 205 -22.73 -17.89 -4.68
N GLU A 206 -22.95 -16.74 -5.31
CA GLU A 206 -23.26 -16.67 -6.74
C GLU A 206 -22.02 -17.02 -7.57
N GLN A 207 -22.24 -17.35 -8.86
CA GLN A 207 -21.13 -17.64 -9.77
C GLN A 207 -20.18 -16.43 -9.85
N PRO A 208 -18.90 -16.60 -9.49
CA PRO A 208 -17.94 -15.51 -9.53
C PRO A 208 -17.73 -14.98 -10.95
N VAL A 209 -17.52 -13.68 -11.08
CA VAL A 209 -17.21 -13.02 -12.35
C VAL A 209 -15.83 -13.49 -12.86
N ASN A 210 -15.73 -13.73 -14.16
CA ASN A 210 -14.44 -13.98 -14.80
C ASN A 210 -13.71 -12.65 -15.02
N THR A 211 -12.76 -12.32 -14.14
CA THR A 211 -11.98 -11.07 -14.19
C THR A 211 -11.19 -10.90 -15.48
N ILE A 212 -10.83 -11.99 -16.16
CA ILE A 212 -10.07 -11.95 -17.43
C ILE A 212 -10.96 -11.44 -18.56
N VAL A 213 -12.22 -11.88 -18.60
CA VAL A 213 -13.18 -11.41 -19.59
C VAL A 213 -13.47 -9.92 -19.39
N ALA A 214 -13.65 -9.49 -18.14
CA ALA A 214 -13.81 -8.07 -17.83
C ALA A 214 -12.60 -7.23 -18.28
N ALA A 215 -11.38 -7.71 -18.04
CA ALA A 215 -10.17 -7.02 -18.48
C ALA A 215 -9.97 -7.02 -20.01
N SER A 216 -10.55 -7.98 -20.73
CA SER A 216 -10.50 -8.03 -22.20
C SER A 216 -11.30 -6.92 -22.89
N GLN A 217 -12.17 -6.23 -22.15
CA GLN A 217 -13.02 -5.14 -22.65
C GLN A 217 -12.34 -3.76 -22.57
N LYS A 218 -11.16 -3.66 -21.94
CA LYS A 218 -10.40 -2.41 -21.82
C LYS A 218 -9.88 -1.95 -23.17
N THR A 219 -9.85 -0.63 -23.36
CA THR A 219 -9.24 0.00 -24.54
C THR A 219 -7.71 -0.06 -24.47
N VAL A 220 -7.06 0.08 -25.63
CA VAL A 220 -5.58 0.12 -25.71
C VAL A 220 -4.98 1.23 -24.86
N ALA A 221 -5.67 2.38 -24.76
CA ALA A 221 -5.22 3.51 -23.94
C ALA A 221 -5.28 3.19 -22.44
N GLU A 222 -6.36 2.54 -21.98
CA GLU A 222 -6.50 2.11 -20.58
C GLU A 222 -5.47 1.05 -20.21
N ASP A 223 -5.21 0.09 -21.10
CA ASP A 223 -4.18 -0.92 -20.89
C ASP A 223 -2.78 -0.29 -20.78
N ALA A 224 -2.46 0.67 -21.66
CA ALA A 224 -1.19 1.37 -21.63
C ALA A 224 -1.01 2.19 -20.34
N LEU A 225 -2.08 2.86 -19.88
CA LEU A 225 -2.06 3.60 -18.62
C LEU A 225 -1.87 2.67 -17.42
N LEU A 226 -2.57 1.52 -17.40
CA LEU A 226 -2.44 0.53 -16.35
C LEU A 226 -1.02 -0.04 -16.29
N GLU A 227 -0.47 -0.48 -17.41
CA GLU A 227 0.89 -1.02 -17.49
C GLU A 227 1.90 0.02 -17.00
N TRP A 228 1.79 1.26 -17.45
CA TRP A 228 2.63 2.36 -17.01
C TRP A 228 2.51 2.64 -15.51
N ALA A 229 1.28 2.71 -14.97
CA ALA A 229 1.05 2.97 -13.55
C ALA A 229 1.60 1.84 -12.67
N VAL A 230 1.49 0.59 -13.12
CA VAL A 230 2.06 -0.58 -12.44
C VAL A 230 3.59 -0.50 -12.49
N ASP A 231 4.19 -0.31 -13.66
CA ASP A 231 5.65 -0.25 -13.84
C ASP A 231 6.30 0.88 -13.06
N GLU A 232 5.66 2.05 -13.03
CA GLU A 232 6.09 3.20 -12.24
C GLU A 232 5.72 3.08 -10.75
N ARG A 233 5.00 2.02 -10.37
CA ARG A 233 4.48 1.76 -9.01
C ARG A 233 3.61 2.91 -8.48
N PHE A 234 2.94 3.65 -9.36
CA PHE A 234 1.97 4.68 -8.96
C PHE A 234 0.71 4.09 -8.35
N ILE A 235 0.42 2.81 -8.60
CA ILE A 235 -0.64 2.01 -7.95
C ILE A 235 -0.56 1.99 -6.41
N ASN A 236 0.58 2.40 -5.84
CA ASN A 236 0.77 2.52 -4.41
C ASN A 236 0.22 3.86 -3.84
N GLY A 237 -0.01 4.86 -4.68
CA GLY A 237 -0.40 6.21 -4.28
C GLY A 237 -1.90 6.36 -4.01
N ARG A 238 -2.26 6.79 -2.78
CA ARG A 238 -3.65 7.08 -2.39
C ARG A 238 -4.09 8.52 -2.65
N GLN A 239 -3.12 9.41 -2.77
CA GLN A 239 -3.30 10.85 -2.91
C GLN A 239 -2.29 11.38 -3.91
N THR A 240 -2.19 10.75 -5.07
CA THR A 240 -1.22 11.14 -6.10
C THR A 240 -1.64 12.45 -6.75
N MET A 241 -0.70 13.39 -6.88
CA MET A 241 -0.96 14.64 -7.59
C MET A 241 -0.84 14.42 -9.09
N VAL A 242 -1.92 14.63 -9.83
CA VAL A 242 -1.93 14.62 -11.30
C VAL A 242 -2.17 16.03 -11.82
N ILE A 243 -1.52 16.36 -12.94
CA ILE A 243 -1.67 17.63 -13.65
C ILE A 243 -2.11 17.37 -15.08
N ASP A 244 -3.25 17.92 -15.48
CA ASP A 244 -3.69 17.96 -16.87
C ASP A 244 -2.85 18.99 -17.63
N LEU A 245 -2.01 18.53 -18.54
CA LEU A 245 -1.12 19.37 -19.34
C LEU A 245 -1.87 20.12 -20.45
N ASN A 246 -3.09 19.73 -20.81
CA ASN A 246 -3.91 20.49 -21.74
C ASN A 246 -4.48 21.77 -21.07
N SER A 247 -4.79 21.67 -19.78
CA SER A 247 -5.32 22.79 -18.98
C SER A 247 -4.21 23.62 -18.32
N CYS A 248 -3.03 23.06 -18.08
CA CYS A 248 -1.95 23.71 -17.35
C CYS A 248 -1.17 24.73 -18.20
N VAL A 249 -1.38 26.03 -17.94
CA VAL A 249 -0.63 27.14 -18.57
C VAL A 249 0.73 27.44 -17.92
N ARG A 250 1.17 26.63 -16.96
CA ARG A 250 2.47 26.77 -16.28
C ARG A 250 2.70 28.10 -15.53
N CYS A 251 1.64 28.72 -14.99
CA CYS A 251 1.72 30.00 -14.27
C CYS A 251 2.43 29.98 -12.90
N ASP A 252 2.68 28.80 -12.33
CA ASP A 252 3.28 28.58 -10.99
C ASP A 252 2.46 29.05 -9.77
N ASP A 253 1.17 29.36 -9.94
CA ASP A 253 0.29 29.69 -8.80
C ASP A 253 0.20 28.54 -7.79
N CYS A 254 0.16 27.28 -8.26
CA CYS A 254 0.16 26.11 -7.40
C CYS A 254 1.43 25.96 -6.54
N VAL A 255 2.60 26.30 -7.10
CA VAL A 255 3.88 26.25 -6.39
C VAL A 255 3.95 27.38 -5.36
N ARG A 256 3.59 28.60 -5.76
CA ARG A 256 3.56 29.78 -4.87
C ARG A 256 2.59 29.59 -3.71
N ALA A 257 1.38 29.08 -3.97
CA ALA A 257 0.40 28.80 -2.92
C ALA A 257 0.89 27.73 -1.93
N CYS A 258 1.59 26.70 -2.41
CA CYS A 258 2.21 25.69 -1.56
C CYS A 258 3.30 26.30 -0.67
N ALA A 259 4.22 27.09 -1.25
CA ALA A 259 5.27 27.75 -0.49
C ALA A 259 4.70 28.71 0.58
N ASN A 260 3.72 29.53 0.21
CA ASN A 260 3.07 30.47 1.14
C ASN A 260 2.36 29.76 2.31
N SER A 261 1.89 28.53 2.09
CA SER A 261 1.26 27.71 3.14
C SER A 261 2.27 27.03 4.07
N HIS A 262 3.56 27.06 3.72
CA HIS A 262 4.60 26.29 4.40
C HIS A 262 5.89 27.11 4.50
N ASP A 263 5.80 28.34 5.00
CA ASP A 263 6.95 29.19 5.35
C ASP A 263 7.98 29.38 4.22
N GLY A 264 7.48 29.54 2.99
CA GLY A 264 8.32 29.72 1.79
C GLY A 264 8.90 28.40 1.23
N ASN A 265 8.54 27.25 1.81
CA ASN A 265 9.05 25.95 1.41
C ASN A 265 7.99 25.11 0.67
N PRO A 266 7.99 25.10 -0.68
CA PRO A 266 7.02 24.31 -1.43
C PRO A 266 7.26 22.81 -1.24
N ARG A 267 6.25 22.12 -0.71
CA ARG A 267 6.22 20.66 -0.48
C ARG A 267 5.78 19.85 -1.71
N PHE A 268 5.82 20.48 -2.88
CA PHE A 268 5.41 19.98 -4.18
C PHE A 268 6.34 20.57 -5.26
N ARG A 269 6.72 19.75 -6.25
CA ARG A 269 7.45 20.19 -7.45
C ARG A 269 6.60 19.91 -8.69
N ARG A 270 6.44 20.91 -9.55
CA ARG A 270 5.75 20.80 -10.85
C ARG A 270 6.65 20.13 -11.92
N HIS A 271 7.17 18.98 -11.55
CA HIS A 271 7.96 18.06 -12.35
C HIS A 271 7.42 16.66 -12.08
N GLY A 272 7.66 15.70 -12.97
CA GLY A 272 7.19 14.34 -12.76
C GLY A 272 7.13 13.53 -14.04
N LYS A 273 6.57 12.34 -13.92
CA LYS A 273 6.41 11.41 -15.05
C LYS A 273 5.17 11.78 -15.83
N ILE A 274 5.27 11.72 -17.16
CA ILE A 274 4.20 12.11 -18.07
C ILE A 274 3.72 10.86 -18.80
N VAL A 275 2.40 10.70 -18.87
CA VAL A 275 1.72 9.72 -19.71
C VAL A 275 0.63 10.47 -20.48
N ASP A 276 0.70 10.43 -21.80
CA ASP A 276 -0.16 11.22 -22.68
C ASP A 276 -0.19 12.72 -22.28
N ASN A 277 -1.36 13.29 -21.98
CA ASN A 277 -1.52 14.67 -21.52
C ASN A 277 -1.48 14.82 -19.98
N TRP A 278 -1.16 13.78 -19.22
CA TRP A 278 -1.16 13.82 -17.76
C TRP A 278 0.24 13.73 -17.18
N MET A 279 0.52 14.56 -16.17
CA MET A 279 1.75 14.46 -15.37
C MET A 279 1.43 13.98 -13.96
N VAL A 280 2.03 12.87 -13.53
CA VAL A 280 2.12 12.52 -12.11
C VAL A 280 3.25 13.33 -11.50
N ALA A 281 2.88 14.38 -10.78
CA ALA A 281 3.83 15.35 -10.27
C ALA A 281 4.49 14.90 -8.97
N ASN A 282 5.70 15.39 -8.73
CA ASN A 282 6.49 15.13 -7.53
C ASN A 282 5.88 15.85 -6.30
N ALA A 283 4.82 15.27 -5.77
CA ALA A 283 4.25 15.54 -4.45
C ALA A 283 3.96 14.20 -3.75
N CYS A 284 4.11 14.18 -2.42
CA CYS A 284 3.85 12.98 -1.62
C CYS A 284 2.48 12.38 -1.97
N MET A 285 2.47 11.07 -2.25
CA MET A 285 1.28 10.34 -2.68
C MET A 285 0.53 9.66 -1.52
N HIS A 286 1.02 9.83 -0.29
CA HIS A 286 0.48 9.20 0.93
C HIS A 286 0.25 7.69 0.75
N CYS A 287 1.32 7.01 0.28
CA CYS A 287 1.28 5.63 -0.19
C CYS A 287 0.56 4.66 0.75
N ALA A 288 -0.09 3.65 0.17
CA ALA A 288 -0.66 2.54 0.92
C ALA A 288 0.43 1.66 1.56
N ASP A 289 1.58 1.52 0.92
CA ASP A 289 2.81 0.98 1.48
C ASP A 289 3.92 2.07 1.49
N PRO A 290 4.04 2.87 2.58
CA PRO A 290 4.98 3.97 2.66
C PRO A 290 6.37 3.52 3.14
N VAL A 291 7.28 3.27 2.19
CA VAL A 291 8.67 2.88 2.49
C VAL A 291 9.42 3.91 3.34
N CYS A 292 9.07 5.19 3.24
CA CYS A 292 9.65 6.27 4.04
C CYS A 292 9.32 6.14 5.54
N MET A 293 8.15 5.58 5.88
CA MET A 293 7.73 5.33 7.26
C MET A 293 8.66 4.34 7.94
N ILE A 294 9.09 3.33 7.19
CA ILE A 294 9.86 2.19 7.69
C ILE A 294 11.34 2.50 7.79
N GLY A 295 11.86 3.27 6.83
CA GLY A 295 13.24 3.73 6.87
C GLY A 295 13.49 4.79 7.95
N CYS A 296 12.47 5.31 8.63
CA CYS A 296 12.64 6.36 9.64
C CYS A 296 13.09 5.79 11.00
N PRO A 297 14.36 5.98 11.41
CA PRO A 297 14.88 5.36 12.63
C PRO A 297 14.22 5.91 13.91
N THR A 298 13.71 7.13 13.87
CA THR A 298 13.08 7.78 15.02
C THR A 298 11.57 7.55 15.10
N GLY A 299 10.96 6.94 14.08
CA GLY A 299 9.50 6.83 13.98
C GLY A 299 8.80 8.18 13.70
N ALA A 300 9.54 9.23 13.32
CA ALA A 300 8.98 10.54 13.03
C ALA A 300 7.92 10.50 11.91
N ILE A 301 8.10 9.60 10.95
CA ILE A 301 7.12 9.38 9.89
C ILE A 301 6.12 8.31 10.34
N HIS A 302 4.83 8.65 10.34
CA HIS A 302 3.75 7.76 10.80
C HIS A 302 2.43 8.07 10.07
N ARG A 303 1.40 7.22 10.24
CA ARG A 303 0.05 7.49 9.75
C ARG A 303 -0.72 8.33 10.77
N SER A 304 -1.38 9.40 10.32
CA SER A 304 -2.26 10.20 11.18
C SER A 304 -3.49 9.39 11.60
N MET A 305 -3.96 9.66 12.81
CA MET A 305 -5.16 9.01 13.37
C MET A 305 -6.44 9.43 12.65
N SER A 306 -6.50 10.66 12.14
CA SER A 306 -7.71 11.27 11.58
C SER A 306 -8.02 10.90 10.13
N GLY A 307 -7.07 10.32 9.39
CA GLY A 307 -7.28 10.03 7.97
C GLY A 307 -6.27 9.09 7.33
N GLY A 308 -5.42 8.41 8.12
CA GLY A 308 -4.43 7.46 7.60
C GLY A 308 -3.33 8.09 6.74
N MET A 309 -3.26 9.43 6.71
CA MET A 309 -2.26 10.19 5.96
C MET A 309 -0.88 9.91 6.52
N VAL A 310 0.10 9.63 5.66
CA VAL A 310 1.50 9.59 6.09
C VAL A 310 1.92 11.02 6.43
N VAL A 311 2.43 11.29 7.63
CA VAL A 311 2.85 12.61 8.11
C VAL A 311 4.26 12.53 8.73
N ILE A 312 4.92 13.67 8.91
CA ILE A 312 6.21 13.78 9.60
C ILE A 312 5.98 14.57 10.88
N ASN A 313 6.41 14.03 12.02
CA ASN A 313 6.54 14.76 13.27
C ASN A 313 7.91 15.45 13.30
N ASP A 314 7.91 16.78 13.22
CA ASP A 314 9.14 17.56 13.17
C ASP A 314 9.95 17.46 14.46
N ASP A 315 9.33 17.30 15.64
CA ASP A 315 10.03 17.24 16.93
C ASP A 315 10.90 15.99 17.06
N THR A 316 10.48 14.89 16.44
CA THR A 316 11.21 13.61 16.44
C THR A 316 12.05 13.41 15.18
N CYS A 317 11.97 14.33 14.21
CA CYS A 317 12.75 14.28 12.98
C CYS A 317 14.18 14.77 13.23
N ILE A 318 15.15 13.87 13.11
CA ILE A 318 16.58 14.18 13.27
C ILE A 318 17.29 14.57 11.96
N GLY A 319 16.54 14.73 10.86
CA GLY A 319 17.14 15.18 9.59
C GLY A 319 18.06 14.18 8.88
N CYS A 320 18.03 12.89 9.23
CA CYS A 320 18.99 11.90 8.71
C CYS A 320 18.92 11.65 7.18
N GLY A 321 17.84 12.06 6.51
CA GLY A 321 17.69 11.93 5.05
C GLY A 321 17.34 10.54 4.53
N THR A 322 17.28 9.50 5.37
CA THR A 322 16.94 8.13 4.92
C THR A 322 15.63 8.08 4.14
N CYS A 323 14.61 8.81 4.60
CA CYS A 323 13.31 8.89 3.94
C CYS A 323 13.36 9.57 2.57
N ALA A 324 14.17 10.63 2.41
CA ALA A 324 14.38 11.32 1.14
C ALA A 324 15.05 10.39 0.12
N ASN A 325 16.10 9.68 0.54
CA ASN A 325 16.83 8.74 -0.30
C ASN A 325 16.01 7.50 -0.68
N SER A 326 15.14 7.05 0.22
CA SER A 326 14.34 5.82 0.02
C SER A 326 13.05 6.06 -0.77
N CYS A 327 12.61 7.30 -0.95
CA CYS A 327 11.39 7.59 -1.69
C CYS A 327 11.61 7.37 -3.20
N PRO A 328 10.97 6.37 -3.84
CA PRO A 328 11.20 6.09 -5.26
C PRO A 328 10.60 7.15 -6.20
N TYR A 329 9.87 8.11 -5.64
CA TYR A 329 9.18 9.17 -6.35
C TYR A 329 9.76 10.56 -6.04
N GLU A 330 10.85 10.62 -5.25
CA GLU A 330 11.52 11.88 -4.87
C GLU A 330 10.57 12.93 -4.27
N ASN A 331 9.60 12.47 -3.48
CA ASN A 331 8.55 13.29 -2.90
C ASN A 331 8.88 13.84 -1.51
N ILE A 332 10.09 13.58 -1.02
CA ILE A 332 10.57 13.99 0.29
C ILE A 332 11.91 14.70 0.07
N SER A 333 12.06 15.88 0.66
CA SER A 333 13.26 16.71 0.57
C SER A 333 13.78 17.03 1.98
N LEU A 334 15.06 17.36 2.11
CA LEU A 334 15.60 17.97 3.32
C LEU A 334 15.61 19.49 3.16
N VAL A 335 15.13 20.20 4.17
CA VAL A 335 15.03 21.67 4.18
C VAL A 335 15.56 22.23 5.48
N GLN A 336 16.07 23.46 5.42
CA GLN A 336 16.44 24.21 6.60
C GLN A 336 15.16 24.60 7.34
N ILE A 337 15.15 24.40 8.66
CA ILE A 337 14.06 24.88 9.50
C ILE A 337 14.35 26.30 9.98
N ALA A 338 13.28 27.08 10.12
CA ALA A 338 13.34 28.44 10.62
C ALA A 338 12.64 28.55 11.98
N ASP A 339 13.09 29.48 12.82
CA ASP A 339 12.37 29.89 14.02
C ASP A 339 11.15 30.78 13.69
N LYS A 340 10.45 31.25 14.72
CA LYS A 340 9.27 32.12 14.56
C LYS A 340 9.59 33.47 13.90
N GLN A 341 10.86 33.85 13.86
CA GLN A 341 11.36 35.08 13.27
C GLN A 341 11.86 34.86 11.83
N GLY A 342 11.78 33.63 11.31
CA GLY A 342 12.24 33.27 9.98
C GLY A 342 13.75 33.03 9.89
N MET A 343 14.45 32.98 11.02
CA MET A 343 15.90 32.75 11.04
C MET A 343 16.21 31.25 11.06
N PRO A 344 17.24 30.79 10.32
CA PRO A 344 17.62 29.38 10.33
C PRO A 344 17.97 28.91 11.74
N VAL A 345 17.33 27.82 12.18
CA VAL A 345 17.73 27.16 13.43
C VAL A 345 19.05 26.43 13.16
N VAL A 346 20.06 26.69 14.00
CA VAL A 346 21.39 26.11 13.86
C VAL A 346 21.70 25.12 14.97
N ASP A 347 22.51 24.13 14.66
CA ASP A 347 23.07 23.21 15.64
C ASP A 347 24.11 23.95 16.51
N GLU A 348 24.02 23.80 17.83
CA GLU A 348 24.85 24.56 18.78
C GLU A 348 26.34 24.24 18.67
N ALA A 349 26.69 22.99 18.34
CA ALA A 349 28.07 22.54 18.28
C ALA A 349 28.76 22.90 16.95
N THR A 350 28.02 22.82 15.84
CA THR A 350 28.56 23.00 14.48
C THR A 350 28.22 24.35 13.87
N HIS A 351 27.29 25.11 14.45
CA HIS A 351 26.70 26.34 13.90
C HIS A 351 26.14 26.20 12.48
N ARG A 352 25.84 24.97 12.04
CA ARG A 352 25.23 24.69 10.73
C ARG A 352 23.71 24.69 10.83
N PRO A 353 22.98 25.11 9.78
CA PRO A 353 21.52 25.00 9.76
C PRO A 353 21.06 23.55 9.98
N ILE A 354 20.08 23.38 10.86
CA ILE A 354 19.42 22.10 11.09
C ILE A 354 18.53 21.81 9.89
N MET A 355 18.77 20.65 9.28
CA MET A 355 17.97 20.15 8.17
C MET A 355 16.91 19.19 8.70
N LYS A 356 15.65 19.33 8.27
CA LYS A 356 14.58 18.35 8.54
C LYS A 356 13.93 17.88 7.25
N ALA A 357 13.36 16.68 7.29
CA ALA A 357 12.62 16.14 6.16
C ALA A 357 11.27 16.84 6.02
N THR A 358 10.93 17.23 4.79
CA THR A 358 9.64 17.80 4.43
C THR A 358 9.03 17.03 3.28
N LYS A 359 7.70 17.00 3.25
CA LYS A 359 6.90 16.38 2.20
C LYS A 359 5.49 16.94 2.26
N CYS A 360 4.71 16.79 1.19
CA CYS A 360 3.32 17.20 1.24
C CYS A 360 2.55 16.50 2.38
N ASP A 361 1.71 17.26 3.06
CA ASP A 361 0.85 16.94 4.20
C ASP A 361 -0.64 17.15 3.89
N LEU A 362 -0.95 17.32 2.60
CA LEU A 362 -2.26 17.68 2.04
C LEU A 362 -2.83 19.01 2.59
N CYS A 363 -2.01 19.85 3.22
CA CYS A 363 -2.46 21.01 3.98
C CYS A 363 -3.61 20.62 4.93
N SER A 364 -3.43 19.49 5.63
CA SER A 364 -4.45 18.87 6.49
C SER A 364 -4.87 19.72 7.69
N ASP A 365 -4.07 20.72 8.04
CA ASP A 365 -4.34 21.77 9.01
C ASP A 365 -5.22 22.90 8.44
N GLN A 366 -5.40 22.98 7.11
CA GLN A 366 -6.24 23.97 6.45
C GLN A 366 -7.62 23.41 6.14
N LEU A 367 -8.67 24.17 6.49
CA LEU A 367 -10.06 23.79 6.19
C LEU A 367 -10.34 23.58 4.69
N GLY A 368 -9.60 24.28 3.81
CA GLY A 368 -9.75 24.16 2.37
C GLY A 368 -9.02 22.97 1.72
N GLY A 369 -8.24 22.18 2.49
CA GLY A 369 -7.41 21.10 1.96
C GLY A 369 -6.15 21.60 1.23
N PRO A 370 -5.67 20.94 0.16
CA PRO A 370 -4.42 21.30 -0.52
C PRO A 370 -4.45 22.68 -1.21
N ALA A 371 -3.65 23.63 -0.72
CA ALA A 371 -3.58 24.99 -1.27
C ALA A 371 -3.16 25.02 -2.75
N CYS A 372 -2.25 24.12 -3.15
CA CYS A 372 -1.78 24.02 -4.54
C CYS A 372 -2.87 23.65 -5.54
N VAL A 373 -3.85 22.83 -5.12
CA VAL A 373 -5.00 22.45 -5.96
C VAL A 373 -5.95 23.64 -6.08
N ARG A 374 -6.34 24.24 -4.96
CA ARG A 374 -7.27 25.40 -4.93
C ARG A 374 -6.73 26.61 -5.68
N ALA A 375 -5.42 26.81 -5.69
CA ALA A 375 -4.79 27.95 -6.34
C ALA A 375 -4.70 27.84 -7.86
N CYS A 376 -5.06 26.70 -8.46
CA CYS A 376 -5.00 26.55 -9.91
C CYS A 376 -6.16 27.29 -10.59
N PRO A 377 -5.93 28.36 -11.38
CA PRO A 377 -7.00 29.09 -12.04
C PRO A 377 -7.63 28.33 -13.22
N HIS A 378 -7.03 27.21 -13.63
CA HIS A 378 -7.46 26.38 -14.77
C HIS A 378 -7.94 25.00 -14.36
N ASP A 379 -8.13 24.73 -13.06
CA ASP A 379 -8.55 23.42 -12.52
C ASP A 379 -7.71 22.22 -13.04
N ALA A 380 -6.42 22.48 -13.30
CA ALA A 380 -5.54 21.52 -13.95
C ALA A 380 -4.95 20.48 -12.97
N LEU A 381 -5.09 20.66 -11.65
CA LEU A 381 -4.46 19.81 -10.64
C LEU A 381 -5.51 19.01 -9.88
N LYS A 382 -5.29 17.69 -9.72
CA LYS A 382 -6.16 16.83 -8.92
C LYS A 382 -5.37 15.87 -8.04
N ARG A 383 -5.93 15.51 -6.89
CA ARG A 383 -5.48 14.39 -6.06
C ARG A 383 -6.32 13.17 -6.39
N VAL A 384 -5.67 12.05 -6.68
CA VAL A 384 -6.36 10.82 -7.06
C VAL A 384 -5.81 9.62 -6.29
N ASP A 385 -6.66 8.64 -6.02
CA ASP A 385 -6.23 7.32 -5.58
C ASP A 385 -5.97 6.47 -6.82
N PHE A 386 -4.69 6.15 -7.08
CA PHE A 386 -4.32 5.33 -8.23
C PHE A 386 -4.86 3.90 -8.14
N ARG A 387 -5.29 3.47 -6.94
CA ARG A 387 -5.91 2.16 -6.72
C ARG A 387 -7.30 2.05 -7.35
N GLU A 388 -7.99 3.18 -7.49
CA GLU A 388 -9.34 3.22 -8.07
C GLU A 388 -9.31 3.18 -9.60
N PHE A 389 -8.19 3.51 -10.23
CA PHE A 389 -8.05 3.45 -11.70
C PHE A 389 -7.99 2.02 -12.27
N ALA A 390 -7.87 0.98 -11.43
CA ALA A 390 -7.85 -0.40 -11.92
C ALA A 390 -9.19 -1.13 -11.92
N HIS A 391 -10.19 -0.56 -11.24
CA HIS A 391 -11.46 -1.22 -10.98
C HIS A 391 -12.57 -0.79 -11.93
#